data_AF-A0A5J4TGJ6-F1
#
_entry.id   AF-A0A5J4TGJ6-F1
#
_cell.length_a   1.000
_cell.length_b   1.000
_cell.length_c   1.000
_cell.angle_alpha   90.00
_cell.angle_beta   90.00
_cell.angle_gamma   90.00
#
_symmetry.space_group_name_H-M   'P 1'
#
loop_
_entity.id
_entity.type
_entity.pdbx_description
1 polymer ?
#
loop_
_entity_poly.entity_id
_entity_poly.type
_entity_poly.pdbx_seq_one_letter_code
_entity_poly.pdbx_strand_id
1 'polypeptide(L)'
;MYEINKGFDNKFKGYYVHPHLINYVAIWVSPKYAVTVRKIMDKINETVIAEHEADKTQAVADQFHIVINTVTDTLSDRITDLNQQVRQLAPRAVPNGKERTKDLRPAKIERYRRESLLFVDNLPIAMTINEKIKEALQSRQDVKIWSTHYTFPEDQLDFIIDIIQATINTERAH
;
A
#
# COMPACT_ATOMS: atom_id res chain seq x y z
N MET A 1 -32.17 -27.31 -35.63
CA MET A 1 -31.09 -28.26 -35.98
C MET A 1 -30.68 -28.94 -34.69
N TYR A 2 -30.88 -30.25 -34.56
CA TYR A 2 -30.39 -30.99 -33.39
C TYR A 2 -28.99 -31.53 -33.72
N GLU A 3 -27.99 -31.11 -32.96
CA GLU A 3 -26.65 -31.68 -33.05
C GLU A 3 -26.65 -33.04 -32.34
N ILE A 4 -26.41 -34.09 -33.12
CA ILE A 4 -26.23 -35.44 -32.60
C ILE A 4 -24.82 -35.50 -32.03
N ASN A 5 -24.69 -35.60 -30.69
CA ASN A 5 -23.40 -35.74 -30.02
C ASN A 5 -22.60 -36.88 -30.65
N LYS A 6 -21.47 -36.57 -31.30
CA LYS A 6 -20.60 -37.51 -32.02
C LYS A 6 -19.86 -38.53 -31.14
N GLY A 7 -20.24 -38.66 -29.87
CA GLY A 7 -19.57 -39.50 -28.88
C GLY A 7 -18.13 -39.09 -28.62
N PHE A 8 -17.45 -39.79 -27.71
CA PHE A 8 -16.04 -39.55 -27.43
C PHE A 8 -15.14 -40.06 -28.56
N ASP A 9 -14.03 -39.34 -28.80
CA ASP A 9 -13.00 -39.67 -29.80
C ASP A 9 -12.52 -41.12 -29.63
N ASN A 10 -12.20 -41.80 -30.74
CA ASN A 10 -11.95 -43.26 -30.75
C ASN A 10 -10.79 -43.67 -29.82
N LYS A 11 -9.86 -42.74 -29.56
CA LYS A 11 -8.72 -42.91 -28.63
C LYS A 11 -9.11 -43.07 -27.16
N PHE A 12 -10.34 -42.70 -26.79
CA PHE A 12 -10.86 -42.85 -25.43
C PHE A 12 -11.77 -44.08 -25.29
N LYS A 13 -11.95 -44.90 -26.34
CA LYS A 13 -12.78 -46.10 -26.24
C LYS A 13 -11.98 -47.25 -25.62
N GLY A 14 -12.53 -47.85 -24.57
CA GLY A 14 -11.92 -49.00 -23.89
C GLY A 14 -12.72 -49.45 -22.66
N TYR A 15 -12.19 -50.44 -21.95
CA TYR A 15 -12.75 -50.86 -20.67
C TYR A 15 -12.21 -49.96 -19.56
N TYR A 16 -13.12 -49.27 -18.87
CA TYR A 16 -12.80 -48.43 -17.72
C TYR A 16 -12.83 -49.27 -16.44
N VAL A 17 -11.78 -49.15 -15.65
CA VAL A 17 -11.67 -49.79 -14.35
C VAL A 17 -11.91 -48.74 -13.28
N HIS A 18 -12.74 -49.06 -12.29
CA HIS A 18 -12.95 -48.16 -11.16
C HIS A 18 -11.64 -47.88 -10.41
N PRO A 19 -11.34 -46.64 -9.98
CA PRO A 19 -10.05 -46.27 -9.39
C PRO A 19 -9.62 -47.16 -8.21
N HIS A 20 -10.58 -47.57 -7.37
CA HIS A 20 -10.31 -48.45 -6.22
C HIS A 20 -9.92 -49.88 -6.61
N LEU A 21 -10.30 -50.32 -7.82
CA LEU A 21 -10.04 -51.68 -8.33
C LEU A 21 -8.77 -51.74 -9.19
N ILE A 22 -8.24 -50.60 -9.60
CA ILE A 22 -7.14 -50.50 -10.57
C ILE A 22 -5.88 -51.23 -10.07
N ASN A 23 -5.61 -51.15 -8.76
CA ASN A 23 -4.44 -51.77 -8.15
C ASN A 23 -4.54 -53.31 -8.15
N TYR A 24 -5.74 -53.84 -7.86
CA TYR A 24 -6.00 -55.29 -7.89
C TYR A 24 -5.88 -55.85 -9.31
N VAL A 25 -6.47 -55.16 -10.29
CA VAL A 25 -6.38 -55.56 -11.70
C VAL A 25 -4.93 -55.49 -12.19
N ALA A 26 -4.18 -54.45 -11.80
CA ALA A 26 -2.79 -54.31 -12.23
C ALA A 26 -1.88 -55.41 -11.67
N ILE A 27 -2.07 -55.79 -10.40
CA ILE A 27 -1.34 -56.90 -9.76
C ILE A 27 -1.70 -58.24 -10.43
N TRP A 28 -2.99 -58.46 -10.74
CA TRP A 28 -3.46 -59.68 -11.39
C TRP A 28 -2.85 -59.89 -12.78
N VAL A 29 -2.64 -58.80 -13.53
CA VAL A 29 -1.98 -58.86 -14.84
C VAL A 29 -0.48 -59.10 -14.70
N SER A 30 0.22 -58.30 -13.86
CA SER A 30 1.65 -58.50 -13.58
C SER A 30 2.14 -57.59 -12.45
N PRO A 31 3.03 -58.06 -11.56
CA PRO A 31 3.68 -57.21 -10.55
C PRO A 31 4.44 -56.02 -11.16
N LYS A 32 5.09 -56.20 -12.33
CA LYS A 32 5.80 -55.11 -13.01
C LYS A 32 4.83 -54.04 -13.52
N TYR A 33 3.67 -54.46 -14.01
CA TYR A 33 2.63 -53.56 -14.50
C TYR A 33 2.00 -52.76 -13.36
N ALA A 34 1.78 -53.38 -12.20
CA ALA A 34 1.31 -52.70 -10.99
C ALA A 34 2.22 -51.52 -10.56
N VAL A 35 3.55 -51.68 -10.66
CA VAL A 35 4.49 -50.60 -10.35
C VAL A 35 4.34 -49.42 -11.32
N THR A 36 4.16 -49.70 -12.61
CA THR A 36 3.95 -48.65 -13.62
C THR A 36 2.64 -47.90 -13.39
N VAL A 37 1.55 -48.62 -13.13
CA VAL A 37 0.24 -48.03 -12.82
C VAL A 37 0.30 -47.16 -11.57
N ARG A 38 0.98 -47.63 -10.51
CA ARG A 38 1.20 -46.85 -9.29
C ARG A 38 1.87 -45.51 -9.59
N LYS A 39 2.98 -45.49 -10.33
CA LYS A 39 3.70 -44.25 -10.68
C LYS A 39 2.83 -43.26 -11.44
N ILE A 40 1.96 -43.76 -12.34
CA ILE A 40 1.02 -42.92 -13.08
C ILE A 40 -0.02 -42.33 -12.13
N MET A 41 -0.56 -43.14 -11.22
CA MET A 41 -1.56 -42.70 -10.24
C MET A 41 -0.98 -41.65 -9.27
N ASP A 42 0.23 -41.87 -8.78
CA ASP A 42 0.95 -40.93 -7.91
C ASP A 42 1.15 -39.59 -8.62
N LYS A 43 1.58 -39.62 -9.89
CA LYS A 43 1.76 -38.42 -10.71
C LYS A 43 0.46 -37.65 -10.93
N ILE A 44 -0.65 -38.35 -11.18
CA ILE A 44 -1.97 -37.70 -11.33
C ILE A 44 -2.41 -37.07 -10.01
N ASN A 45 -2.19 -37.75 -8.89
CA ASN A 45 -2.54 -37.22 -7.57
C ASN A 45 -1.74 -35.95 -7.23
N GLU A 46 -0.44 -35.92 -7.53
CA GLU A 46 0.40 -34.73 -7.38
C GLU A 46 -0.12 -33.56 -8.23
N THR A 47 -0.49 -33.80 -9.50
CA THR A 47 -1.03 -32.75 -10.37
C THR A 47 -2.37 -32.21 -9.89
N VAL A 48 -3.28 -33.08 -9.43
CA VAL A 48 -4.60 -32.66 -8.93
C VAL A 48 -4.49 -31.83 -7.65
N ILE A 49 -3.56 -32.19 -6.75
CA ILE A 49 -3.31 -31.39 -5.55
C ILE A 49 -2.75 -30.01 -5.93
N ALA A 50 -1.79 -29.95 -6.85
CA ALA A 50 -1.21 -28.69 -7.29
C ALA A 50 -2.25 -27.77 -7.97
N GLU A 51 -3.11 -28.31 -8.84
CA GLU A 51 -4.19 -27.59 -9.50
C GLU A 51 -5.22 -27.07 -8.49
N HIS A 52 -5.64 -27.90 -7.53
CA HIS A 52 -6.59 -27.48 -6.50
C HIS A 52 -6.05 -26.38 -5.58
N GLU A 53 -4.75 -26.41 -5.23
CA GLU A 53 -4.12 -25.33 -4.45
C GLU A 53 -3.93 -24.05 -5.29
N ALA A 54 -3.72 -24.18 -6.61
CA ALA A 54 -3.70 -23.05 -7.54
C ALA A 54 -5.11 -22.42 -7.67
N ASP A 55 -6.16 -23.23 -7.77
CA ASP A 55 -7.55 -22.74 -7.84
C ASP A 55 -7.96 -22.00 -6.56
N LYS A 56 -7.58 -22.51 -5.38
CA LYS A 56 -7.81 -21.81 -4.11
C LYS A 56 -7.08 -20.47 -4.05
N THR A 57 -5.83 -20.41 -4.49
CA THR A 57 -5.06 -19.17 -4.49
C THR A 57 -5.62 -18.16 -5.51
N GLN A 58 -6.08 -18.63 -6.68
CA GLN A 58 -6.78 -17.79 -7.65
C GLN A 58 -8.11 -17.26 -7.12
N ALA A 59 -8.95 -18.10 -6.49
CA ALA A 59 -10.22 -17.68 -5.92
C ALA A 59 -10.05 -16.62 -4.81
N VAL A 60 -9.02 -16.77 -3.97
CA VAL A 60 -8.66 -15.77 -2.96
C VAL A 60 -8.21 -14.46 -3.62
N ALA A 61 -7.38 -14.53 -4.67
CA ALA A 61 -6.94 -13.35 -5.42
C ALA A 61 -8.12 -12.61 -6.07
N ASP A 62 -9.06 -13.33 -6.67
CA ASP A 62 -10.25 -12.75 -7.30
C ASP A 62 -11.14 -12.05 -6.26
N GLN A 63 -11.29 -12.64 -5.07
CA GLN A 63 -12.00 -12.01 -3.96
C GLN A 63 -11.33 -10.70 -3.52
N PHE A 64 -9.99 -10.67 -3.42
CA PHE A 64 -9.26 -9.44 -3.13
C PHE A 64 -9.46 -8.37 -4.21
N HIS A 65 -9.43 -8.74 -5.48
CA HIS A 65 -9.68 -7.80 -6.58
C HIS A 65 -11.09 -7.20 -6.52
N ILE A 66 -12.11 -8.02 -6.24
CA ILE A 66 -13.49 -7.55 -6.10
C ILE A 66 -13.60 -6.54 -4.94
N VAL A 67 -13.00 -6.84 -3.79
CA VAL A 67 -13.01 -5.94 -2.63
C VAL A 67 -12.27 -4.64 -2.93
N ILE A 68 -11.10 -4.69 -3.57
CA ILE A 68 -10.34 -3.49 -3.95
C ILE A 68 -11.12 -2.63 -4.93
N ASN A 69 -11.72 -3.23 -5.96
CA ASN A 69 -12.51 -2.50 -6.96
C ASN A 69 -13.72 -1.83 -6.30
N THR A 70 -14.49 -2.55 -5.49
CA THR A 70 -15.64 -1.97 -4.78
C THR A 70 -15.26 -0.84 -3.83
N VAL A 71 -14.15 -0.96 -3.09
CA VAL A 71 -13.63 0.13 -2.24
C VAL A 71 -13.17 1.31 -3.10
N THR A 72 -12.49 1.07 -4.21
CA THR A 72 -12.00 2.12 -5.12
C THR A 72 -13.15 2.88 -5.77
N ASP A 73 -14.19 2.18 -6.20
CA ASP A 73 -15.40 2.76 -6.77
C ASP A 73 -16.14 3.60 -5.72
N THR A 74 -16.35 3.05 -4.52
CA THR A 74 -17.01 3.76 -3.41
C THR A 74 -16.26 5.03 -3.02
N LEU A 75 -14.92 4.98 -2.98
CA LEU A 75 -14.09 6.16 -2.69
C LEU A 75 -14.17 7.17 -3.84
N SER A 76 -14.17 6.72 -5.09
CA SER A 76 -14.27 7.59 -6.26
C SER A 76 -15.62 8.30 -6.32
N ASP A 77 -16.71 7.59 -6.02
CA ASP A 77 -18.06 8.15 -5.90
C ASP A 77 -18.10 9.20 -4.79
N ARG A 78 -17.52 8.90 -3.63
CA ARG A 78 -17.47 9.83 -2.49
C ARG A 78 -16.63 11.07 -2.79
N ILE A 79 -15.51 10.93 -3.51
CA ILE A 79 -14.70 12.05 -4.00
C ILE A 79 -15.49 12.90 -5.00
N THR A 80 -16.26 12.28 -5.88
CA THR A 80 -17.10 12.97 -6.87
C THR A 80 -18.20 13.77 -6.17
N ASP A 81 -18.88 13.16 -5.20
CA ASP A 81 -19.90 13.81 -4.38
C ASP A 81 -19.31 14.97 -3.56
N LEU A 82 -18.17 14.77 -2.88
CA LEU A 82 -17.45 15.84 -2.17
C LEU A 82 -17.07 17.00 -3.10
N ASN A 83 -16.55 16.69 -4.29
CA ASN A 83 -16.19 17.72 -5.27
C ASN A 83 -17.42 18.47 -5.79
N GLN A 84 -18.56 17.79 -5.94
CA GLN A 84 -19.83 18.41 -6.31
C GLN A 84 -20.37 19.29 -5.19
N GLN A 85 -20.29 18.86 -3.92
CA GLN A 85 -20.63 19.67 -2.76
C GLN A 85 -19.75 20.93 -2.69
N VAL A 86 -18.44 20.80 -2.88
CA VAL A 86 -17.49 21.93 -2.92
C VAL A 86 -17.82 22.91 -4.04
N ARG A 87 -18.24 22.44 -5.22
CA ARG A 87 -18.66 23.30 -6.33
C ARG A 87 -19.96 24.06 -6.06
N GLN A 88 -20.86 23.50 -5.26
CA GLN A 88 -22.13 24.13 -4.86
C GLN A 88 -21.96 25.14 -3.73
N LEU A 89 -20.88 25.05 -2.95
CA LEU A 89 -20.51 26.11 -2.04
C LEU A 89 -20.15 27.33 -2.88
N ALA A 90 -20.96 28.40 -2.79
CA ALA A 90 -20.56 29.70 -3.29
C ALA A 90 -19.16 30.00 -2.73
N PRO A 91 -18.17 30.42 -3.55
CA PRO A 91 -16.88 30.80 -3.01
C PRO A 91 -17.17 31.83 -1.93
N ARG A 92 -16.82 31.52 -0.67
CA ARG A 92 -16.81 32.56 0.36
C ARG A 92 -15.83 33.59 -0.16
N ALA A 93 -16.36 34.68 -0.71
CA ALA A 93 -15.58 35.82 -1.13
C ALA A 93 -14.93 36.34 0.14
N VAL A 94 -13.70 35.86 0.40
CA VAL A 94 -12.77 36.63 1.18
C VAL A 94 -12.64 37.94 0.39
N PRO A 95 -12.93 39.11 0.98
CA PRO A 95 -12.93 40.37 0.25
C PRO A 95 -11.70 40.46 -0.65
N ASN A 96 -11.88 40.78 -1.93
CA ASN A 96 -10.80 40.78 -2.91
C ASN A 96 -9.61 41.60 -2.35
N GLY A 97 -8.48 40.93 -2.06
CA GLY A 97 -7.35 41.50 -1.30
C GLY A 97 -7.15 40.97 0.14
N LYS A 98 -7.97 40.01 0.61
CA LYS A 98 -7.81 39.35 1.93
C LYS A 98 -7.68 37.82 1.86
N GLU A 99 -7.62 37.23 0.66
CA GLU A 99 -7.33 35.81 0.49
C GLU A 99 -5.98 35.46 1.12
N ARG A 100 -6.00 34.84 2.31
CA ARG A 100 -4.83 34.18 2.86
C ARG A 100 -4.85 32.74 2.39
N THR A 101 -4.42 32.53 1.15
CA THR A 101 -4.00 31.21 0.67
C THR A 101 -2.91 30.73 1.64
N LYS A 102 -3.20 29.66 2.37
CA LYS A 102 -2.23 29.04 3.31
C LYS A 102 -1.15 28.26 2.56
N ASP A 103 -1.25 28.19 1.24
CA ASP A 103 -0.29 27.52 0.37
C ASP A 103 0.95 28.39 0.22
N LEU A 104 2.06 27.91 0.77
CA LEU A 104 3.36 28.53 0.59
C LEU A 104 3.76 28.38 -0.89
N ARG A 105 3.70 29.48 -1.65
CA ARG A 105 4.14 29.48 -3.06
C ARG A 105 5.56 28.88 -3.17
N PRO A 106 5.87 28.09 -4.22
CA PRO A 106 7.16 27.41 -4.37
C PRO A 106 8.36 28.36 -4.32
N ALA A 107 8.23 29.57 -4.89
CA ALA A 107 9.25 30.61 -4.79
C ALA A 107 9.53 31.09 -3.35
N LYS A 108 8.51 31.02 -2.47
CA LYS A 108 8.61 31.37 -1.06
C LYS A 108 9.23 30.23 -0.25
N ILE A 109 8.93 28.98 -0.58
CA ILE A 109 9.60 27.78 -0.04
C ILE A 109 11.10 27.83 -0.37
N GLU A 110 11.46 28.07 -1.63
CA GLU A 110 12.86 28.17 -2.07
C GLU A 110 13.59 29.32 -1.37
N ARG A 111 12.93 30.47 -1.20
CA ARG A 111 13.48 31.58 -0.42
C ARG A 111 13.73 31.18 1.03
N TYR A 112 12.79 30.49 1.66
CA TYR A 112 12.92 30.01 3.04
C TYR A 112 13.96 28.89 3.22
N ARG A 113 14.18 28.08 2.18
CA ARG A 113 15.25 27.09 2.12
C ARG A 113 16.62 27.76 2.07
N ARG A 114 16.73 28.87 1.34
CA ARG A 114 17.96 29.67 1.21
C ARG A 114 18.21 30.57 2.44
N GLU A 115 17.15 31.11 3.05
CA GLU A 115 17.17 32.04 4.19
C GLU A 115 17.07 31.33 5.56
N SER A 116 17.38 30.03 5.61
CA SER A 116 17.39 29.20 6.83
C SER A 116 16.13 29.36 7.69
N LEU A 117 15.01 28.77 7.27
CA LEU A 117 13.92 28.40 8.17
C LEU A 117 14.04 26.93 8.53
N LEU A 118 13.88 26.57 9.81
CA LEU A 118 13.71 25.18 10.21
C LEU A 118 12.33 24.69 9.73
N PHE A 119 12.32 23.53 9.06
CA PHE A 119 11.11 22.87 8.57
C PHE A 119 10.87 21.60 9.38
N VAL A 120 9.62 21.35 9.75
CA VAL A 120 9.16 20.05 10.26
C VAL A 120 7.97 19.63 9.39
N ASP A 121 7.98 18.37 8.94
CA ASP A 121 6.98 17.83 8.02
C ASP A 121 6.81 18.67 6.73
N ASN A 122 7.92 19.19 6.17
CA ASN A 122 7.97 20.08 5.00
C ASN A 122 7.24 21.43 5.16
N LEU A 123 6.90 21.85 6.39
CA LEU A 123 6.25 23.12 6.68
C LEU A 123 7.15 24.03 7.52
N PRO A 124 7.17 25.35 7.25
CA PRO A 124 7.93 26.29 8.06
C PRO A 124 7.33 26.35 9.47
N ILE A 125 8.18 26.25 10.49
CA ILE A 125 7.75 26.36 11.88
C ILE A 125 7.16 27.77 12.12
N ALA A 126 5.96 27.83 12.68
CA ALA A 126 5.30 29.08 13.01
C ALA A 126 6.09 29.87 14.08
N MET A 127 5.98 31.21 14.04
CA MET A 127 6.74 32.12 14.89
C MET A 127 6.63 31.85 16.39
N THR A 128 5.48 31.37 16.87
CA THR A 128 5.25 31.00 18.27
C THR A 128 6.11 29.81 18.72
N ILE A 129 6.21 28.79 17.89
CA ILE A 129 7.05 27.61 18.14
C ILE A 129 8.53 27.96 17.99
N ASN A 130 8.86 28.86 17.05
CA ASN A 130 10.22 29.34 16.87
C ASN A 130 10.76 30.07 18.12
N GLU A 131 9.93 30.86 18.82
CA GLU A 131 10.33 31.48 20.10
C GLU A 131 10.56 30.43 21.21
N LYS A 132 9.76 29.37 21.26
CA LYS A 132 9.98 28.25 22.20
C LYS A 132 11.26 27.48 21.94
N ILE A 133 11.59 27.26 20.67
CA ILE A 133 12.86 26.64 20.26
C ILE A 133 14.03 27.55 20.65
N LYS A 134 13.89 28.88 20.51
CA LYS A 134 14.91 29.82 21.00
C LYS A 134 15.10 29.69 22.50
N GLU A 135 14.03 29.71 23.29
CA GLU A 135 14.11 29.58 24.75
C GLU A 135 14.86 28.29 25.16
N ALA A 136 14.54 27.17 24.52
CA ALA A 136 15.19 25.88 24.79
C ALA A 136 16.69 25.89 24.44
N LEU A 137 17.06 26.48 23.30
CA LEU A 137 18.43 26.49 22.79
C LEU A 137 19.29 27.67 23.30
N GLN A 138 18.68 28.71 23.87
CA GLN A 138 19.37 29.90 24.39
C GLN A 138 20.21 29.62 25.64
N SER A 139 19.94 28.49 26.32
CA SER A 139 20.75 27.99 27.43
C SER A 139 22.15 27.51 27.00
N ARG A 140 22.36 27.31 25.70
CA ARG A 140 23.60 26.75 25.14
C ARG A 140 24.53 27.87 24.64
N GLN A 141 25.79 27.84 25.07
CA GLN A 141 26.80 28.83 24.65
C GLN A 141 27.37 28.58 23.24
N ASP A 142 27.19 27.38 22.69
CA ASP A 142 27.71 26.91 21.41
C ASP A 142 26.73 27.07 20.24
N VAL A 143 25.51 27.56 20.51
CA VAL A 143 24.48 27.82 19.49
C VAL A 143 24.29 29.32 19.34
N LYS A 144 24.57 29.85 18.14
CA LYS A 144 24.29 31.25 17.80
C LYS A 144 22.96 31.33 17.07
N ILE A 145 22.01 32.06 17.67
CA ILE A 145 20.65 32.19 17.14
C ILE A 145 20.39 33.64 16.73
N TRP A 146 20.02 33.86 15.47
CA TRP A 146 19.63 35.17 14.95
C TRP A 146 18.32 35.10 14.19
N SER A 147 17.24 35.60 14.79
CA SER A 147 15.88 35.59 14.22
C SER A 147 15.38 34.18 13.85
N THR A 148 15.69 33.72 12.65
CA THR A 148 15.35 32.38 12.14
C THR A 148 16.59 31.53 11.82
N HIS A 149 17.77 32.14 11.86
CA HIS A 149 19.03 31.50 11.53
C HIS A 149 19.63 30.87 12.79
N TYR A 150 19.98 29.61 12.69
CA TYR A 150 20.64 28.83 13.73
C TYR A 150 22.02 28.43 13.23
N THR A 151 23.05 28.68 14.04
CA THR A 151 24.42 28.27 13.74
C THR A 151 24.94 27.46 14.92
N PHE A 152 25.32 26.22 14.65
CA PHE A 152 25.86 25.27 15.61
C PHE A 152 26.81 24.33 14.87
N PRO A 153 27.74 23.66 15.57
CA PRO A 153 28.69 22.77 14.92
C PRO A 153 28.01 21.45 14.49
N GLU A 154 28.43 20.92 13.33
CA GLU A 154 27.73 19.83 12.61
C GLU A 154 27.66 18.51 13.40
N ASP A 155 28.64 18.29 14.29
CA ASP A 155 28.73 17.15 15.21
C ASP A 155 27.59 17.09 16.24
N GLN A 156 26.83 18.18 16.40
CA GLN A 156 25.72 18.26 17.34
C GLN A 156 24.34 18.30 16.66
N LEU A 157 24.28 18.06 15.35
CA LEU A 157 23.06 18.16 14.56
C LEU A 157 21.94 17.27 15.11
N ASP A 158 22.21 16.00 15.36
CA ASP A 158 21.20 15.03 15.83
C ASP A 158 20.61 15.43 17.19
N PHE A 159 21.46 15.89 18.11
CA PHE A 159 21.05 16.33 19.43
C PHE A 159 20.19 17.60 19.38
N ILE A 160 20.51 18.54 18.48
CA ILE A 160 19.71 19.75 18.26
C ILE A 160 18.35 19.40 17.64
N ILE A 161 18.31 18.45 16.70
CA ILE A 161 17.07 17.95 16.10
C ILE A 161 16.17 17.34 17.17
N ASP A 162 16.71 16.52 18.07
CA ASP A 162 15.95 15.91 19.16
C ASP A 162 15.32 16.94 20.10
N ILE A 163 16.06 17.99 20.47
CA ILE A 163 15.55 19.08 21.31
C ILE A 163 14.42 19.84 20.57
N ILE A 164 14.62 20.15 19.30
CA ILE A 164 13.62 20.85 18.48
C ILE A 164 12.35 19.99 18.38
N GLN A 165 12.49 18.70 18.11
CA GLN A 165 11.36 17.78 17.97
C GLN A 165 10.61 17.60 19.29
N ALA A 166 11.32 17.47 20.42
CA ALA A 166 10.73 17.40 21.75
C ALA A 166 9.94 18.68 22.10
N THR A 167 10.51 19.85 21.78
CA THR A 167 9.86 21.15 22.01
C THR A 167 8.58 21.28 21.17
N ILE A 168 8.63 20.88 19.90
CA ILE A 168 7.46 20.90 19.00
C ILE A 168 6.38 19.95 19.47
N ASN A 169 6.74 18.74 19.89
CA ASN A 169 5.78 17.74 20.36
C ASN A 169 5.09 18.20 21.66
N THR A 170 5.83 18.88 22.54
CA THR A 170 5.28 19.44 23.78
C THR A 170 4.28 20.56 23.50
N GLU A 171 4.60 21.48 22.59
CA GLU A 171 3.72 22.60 22.23
C GLU A 171 2.52 22.18 21.36
N ARG A 172 2.61 21.07 20.61
CA ARG A 172 1.46 20.50 19.86
C ARG A 172 0.48 19.71 20.75
N ALA A 173 0.90 19.31 21.95
CA ALA A 173 0.08 18.55 22.90
C ALA A 173 -0.77 19.44 23.82
N HIS A 174 -0.54 20.76 23.82
CA HIS A 174 -1.34 21.79 24.48
C HIS A 174 -2.34 22.44 23.52
#